data_AF-A0A1B7I395-F1
#
_entry.id   AF-A0A1B7I395-F1
#
_cell.length_a   1.000
_cell.length_b   1.000
_cell.length_c   1.000
_cell.angle_alpha   90.00
_cell.angle_beta   90.00
_cell.angle_gamma   90.00
#
_symmetry.space_group_name_H-M   'P 1'
#
loop_
_entity.id
_entity.type
_entity.pdbx_description
1 polymer ?
#
loop_
_entity_poly.entity_id
_entity_poly.type
_entity_poly.pdbx_seq_one_letter_code
_entity_poly.pdbx_strand_id
1 'polypeptide(L)'
;MYLRPDEVARVLEKAGFTMDIVTPKTYGYRRGENYVYVNREARMGRTALIIHPTLKERSQTLAEPATDVKTCDHYQQFPLYLAGETHQHYGIPHGFSSRVALERYLSGLFGEH
;
A
#
# COMPACT_ATOMS: atom_id res chain seq x y z
N MET A 1 13.92 -11.83 -3.25
CA MET A 1 12.65 -11.81 -4.01
C MET A 1 11.62 -11.06 -3.17
N TYR A 2 10.75 -10.24 -3.76
CA TYR A 2 9.69 -9.53 -3.03
C TYR A 2 8.38 -10.33 -3.04
N LEU A 3 7.52 -10.08 -2.05
CA LEU A 3 6.17 -10.62 -1.98
C LEU A 3 5.35 -10.17 -3.18
N ARG A 4 4.68 -11.12 -3.85
CA ARG A 4 3.75 -10.80 -4.94
C ARG A 4 2.46 -10.17 -4.39
N PRO A 5 1.68 -9.46 -5.23
CA PRO A 5 0.44 -8.81 -4.81
C PRO A 5 -0.51 -9.72 -4.02
N ASP A 6 -0.69 -10.97 -4.47
CA ASP A 6 -1.57 -11.92 -3.78
C ASP A 6 -1.04 -12.35 -2.40
N GLU A 7 0.28 -12.30 -2.19
CA GLU A 7 0.88 -12.59 -0.89
C GLU A 7 0.73 -11.41 0.06
N VAL A 8 0.85 -10.18 -0.45
CA VAL A 8 0.59 -8.95 0.32
C VAL A 8 -0.88 -8.92 0.76
N ALA A 9 -1.81 -9.21 -0.16
CA ALA A 9 -3.24 -9.32 0.11
C ALA A 9 -3.55 -10.28 1.28
N ARG A 10 -2.98 -11.50 1.27
CA ARG A 10 -3.16 -12.47 2.36
C ARG A 10 -2.64 -11.97 3.71
N VAL A 11 -1.53 -11.22 3.72
CA VAL A 11 -0.98 -10.67 4.96
C VAL A 11 -1.86 -9.52 5.49
N LEU A 12 -2.41 -8.70 4.61
CA LEU A 12 -3.38 -7.66 4.98
C LEU A 12 -4.63 -8.27 5.63
N GLU A 13 -5.19 -9.32 5.03
CA GLU A 13 -6.35 -10.06 5.56
C GLU A 13 -6.05 -10.64 6.94
N LYS A 14 -4.88 -11.27 7.11
CA LYS A 14 -4.42 -11.76 8.42
C LYS A 14 -4.24 -10.63 9.44
N ALA A 15 -3.85 -9.44 9.00
CA ALA A 15 -3.71 -8.24 9.83
C ALA A 15 -5.05 -7.54 10.11
N GLY A 16 -6.19 -8.13 9.72
CA GLY A 16 -7.52 -7.61 9.97
C GLY A 16 -7.99 -6.54 9.00
N PHE A 17 -7.28 -6.33 7.88
CA PHE A 17 -7.82 -5.51 6.80
C PHE A 17 -8.85 -6.32 6.00
N THR A 18 -9.95 -5.67 5.66
CA THR A 18 -10.99 -6.22 4.79
C THR A 18 -10.86 -5.63 3.40
N MET A 19 -11.02 -6.47 2.38
CA MET A 19 -11.05 -6.02 0.99
C MET A 19 -12.28 -5.12 0.77
N ASP A 20 -12.08 -3.90 0.26
CA ASP A 20 -13.12 -2.89 0.02
C ASP A 20 -13.43 -2.77 -1.48
N ILE A 21 -12.40 -2.69 -2.31
CA ILE A 21 -12.52 -2.49 -3.76
C ILE A 21 -11.64 -3.49 -4.51
N VAL A 22 -12.15 -4.00 -5.63
CA VAL A 22 -11.39 -4.83 -6.57
C VAL A 22 -11.46 -4.22 -7.95
N THR A 23 -10.30 -3.94 -8.52
CA THR A 23 -10.17 -3.45 -9.89
C THR A 23 -9.08 -4.25 -10.62
N PRO A 24 -9.00 -4.19 -11.95
CA PRO A 24 -7.92 -4.84 -12.69
C PRO A 24 -6.50 -4.42 -12.25
N LYS A 25 -6.33 -3.16 -11.78
CA LYS A 25 -5.03 -2.60 -11.39
C LYS A 25 -4.73 -2.72 -9.89
N THR A 26 -5.75 -2.76 -9.03
CA THR A 26 -5.55 -2.71 -7.58
C THR A 26 -6.63 -3.41 -6.76
N TYR A 27 -6.25 -3.89 -5.57
CA TYR A 27 -7.17 -4.22 -4.49
C TYR A 27 -7.10 -3.10 -3.44
N GLY A 28 -8.23 -2.52 -3.06
CA GLY A 28 -8.35 -1.62 -1.92
C GLY A 28 -8.64 -2.41 -0.65
N TYR A 29 -7.95 -2.09 0.44
CA TYR A 29 -8.09 -2.74 1.74
C TYR A 29 -8.29 -1.69 2.83
N ARG A 30 -9.25 -1.94 3.73
CA ARG A 30 -9.61 -1.04 4.83
C ARG A 30 -9.53 -1.76 6.18
N ARG A 31 -9.06 -1.05 7.22
CA ARG A 31 -9.12 -1.48 8.63
C ARG A 31 -9.42 -0.27 9.51
N GLY A 32 -10.68 -0.12 9.92
CA GLY A 32 -11.16 1.12 10.55
C GLY A 32 -10.98 2.29 9.58
N GLU A 33 -10.29 3.34 10.01
CA GLU A 33 -9.96 4.52 9.19
C GLU A 33 -8.72 4.31 8.30
N ASN A 34 -7.97 3.23 8.50
CA ASN A 34 -6.76 2.96 7.74
C ASN A 34 -7.10 2.37 6.37
N TYR A 35 -6.57 2.98 5.31
CA TYR A 35 -6.77 2.53 3.94
C TYR A 35 -5.43 2.29 3.24
N VAL A 36 -5.30 1.16 2.55
CA VAL A 36 -4.14 0.80 1.73
C VAL A 36 -4.59 0.20 0.40
N TYR A 37 -3.71 0.26 -0.59
CA TYR A 37 -3.91 -0.43 -1.87
C TYR A 37 -2.85 -1.51 -2.06
N VAL A 38 -3.28 -2.64 -2.63
CA VAL A 38 -2.39 -3.63 -3.23
C VAL A 38 -2.32 -3.34 -4.72
N ASN A 39 -1.14 -3.04 -5.23
CA ASN A 39 -0.90 -2.81 -6.64
C ASN A 39 -0.74 -4.15 -7.38
N ARG A 40 -1.76 -4.55 -8.15
CA ARG A 40 -1.78 -5.83 -8.89
C ARG A 40 -0.80 -5.85 -10.06
N GLU A 41 -0.42 -4.69 -10.56
CA GLU A 41 0.53 -4.54 -11.66
C GLU A 41 1.98 -4.83 -11.22
N ALA A 42 2.26 -4.82 -9.91
CA ALA A 42 3.58 -5.09 -9.34
C ALA A 42 3.94 -6.59 -9.37
N ARG A 43 4.09 -7.17 -10.56
CA ARG A 43 4.41 -8.60 -10.75
C ARG A 43 5.67 -9.05 -9.99
N MET A 44 6.63 -8.14 -9.82
CA MET A 44 7.89 -8.37 -9.10
C MET A 44 7.85 -7.96 -7.62
N GLY A 45 6.70 -7.52 -7.10
CA GLY A 45 6.47 -7.27 -5.67
C GLY A 45 7.05 -5.99 -5.07
N ARG A 46 8.00 -5.33 -5.75
CA ARG A 46 8.73 -4.15 -5.25
C ARG A 46 7.82 -2.96 -4.89
N THR A 47 6.67 -2.84 -5.53
CA THR A 47 5.68 -1.75 -5.30
C THR A 47 4.30 -2.29 -4.98
N ALA A 48 4.23 -3.49 -4.39
CA ALA A 48 2.97 -4.21 -4.21
C ALA A 48 2.07 -3.61 -3.12
N LEU A 49 2.63 -3.02 -2.06
CA LEU A 49 1.86 -2.30 -1.05
C LEU A 49 1.91 -0.80 -1.33
N ILE A 50 0.78 -0.12 -1.33
CA ILE A 50 0.70 1.33 -1.43
C ILE A 50 -0.02 1.88 -0.19
N ILE A 51 0.64 2.75 0.54
CA ILE A 51 0.08 3.38 1.75
C ILE A 51 -0.37 4.82 1.46
N HIS A 52 -1.25 5.33 2.33
CA HIS A 52 -1.74 6.69 2.25
C HIS A 52 -0.59 7.71 2.45
N PRO A 53 -0.50 8.80 1.66
CA PRO A 53 0.59 9.77 1.76
C PRO A 53 0.79 10.42 3.14
N THR A 54 -0.27 10.59 3.93
CA THR A 54 -0.17 11.14 5.31
C THR A 54 0.65 10.26 6.24
N LEU A 55 0.88 8.99 5.88
CA LEU A 55 1.67 8.05 6.67
C LEU A 55 3.16 8.09 6.32
N LYS A 56 3.60 8.97 5.38
CA LYS A 56 4.98 9.02 4.87
C LYS A 56 6.02 9.02 5.98
N GLU A 57 5.97 10.01 6.85
CA GLU A 57 7.01 10.25 7.86
C GLU A 57 7.12 9.06 8.82
N ARG A 58 5.97 8.56 9.33
CA ARG A 58 5.95 7.37 10.18
C ARG A 58 6.48 6.15 9.42
N SER A 59 6.04 5.94 8.18
CA SER A 59 6.41 4.77 7.38
C SER A 59 7.91 4.69 7.07
N GLN A 60 8.57 5.83 6.83
CA GLN A 60 10.00 5.89 6.50
C GLN A 60 10.89 5.40 7.64
N THR A 61 10.44 5.52 8.89
CA THR A 61 11.18 4.97 10.04
C THR A 61 11.11 3.44 10.12
N LEU A 62 10.15 2.82 9.42
CA LEU A 62 9.90 1.38 9.46
C LEU A 62 10.41 0.65 8.21
N ALA A 63 10.28 1.26 7.03
CA ALA A 63 10.78 0.71 5.77
C ALA A 63 10.96 1.81 4.72
N GLU A 64 12.03 1.71 3.93
CA GLU A 64 12.27 2.59 2.80
C GLU A 64 11.21 2.37 1.70
N PRO A 65 10.58 3.43 1.15
CA PRO A 65 9.73 3.32 -0.02
C PRO A 65 10.51 2.89 -1.27
N ALA A 66 9.83 2.25 -2.21
CA ALA A 66 10.44 1.81 -3.47
C ALA A 66 10.71 2.98 -4.43
N THR A 67 9.87 4.01 -4.37
CA THR A 67 9.96 5.31 -5.05
C THR A 67 9.17 6.34 -4.21
N ASP A 68 9.35 7.64 -4.44
CA ASP A 68 8.66 8.67 -3.65
C ASP A 68 7.13 8.62 -3.77
N VAL A 69 6.66 8.38 -4.99
CA VAL A 69 5.24 8.40 -5.34
C VAL A 69 4.95 7.31 -6.38
N LYS A 70 3.76 6.71 -6.29
CA LYS A 70 3.11 6.02 -7.41
C LYS A 70 1.72 6.61 -7.62
N THR A 71 1.45 7.04 -8.85
CA THR A 71 0.12 7.51 -9.25
C THR A 71 -0.74 6.37 -9.80
N CYS A 72 -2.05 6.48 -9.60
CA CYS A 72 -3.06 5.61 -10.20
C CYS A 72 -4.44 6.30 -10.13
N ASP A 73 -5.23 6.16 -11.19
CA ASP A 73 -6.63 6.58 -11.28
C ASP A 73 -7.57 5.79 -10.35
N HIS A 74 -7.15 4.60 -9.90
CA HIS A 74 -7.96 3.74 -9.02
C HIS A 74 -7.71 3.96 -7.53
N TYR A 75 -6.76 4.82 -7.13
CA TYR A 75 -6.49 5.10 -5.71
C TYR A 75 -7.45 6.16 -5.14
N GLN A 76 -8.75 6.02 -5.37
CA GLN A 76 -9.76 7.06 -5.11
C GLN A 76 -9.87 7.50 -3.64
N GLN A 77 -9.40 6.67 -2.71
CA GLN A 77 -9.34 6.99 -1.27
C GLN A 77 -8.10 7.79 -0.86
N PHE A 78 -7.16 8.03 -1.78
CA PHE A 78 -5.93 8.78 -1.55
C PHE A 78 -6.06 10.19 -2.16
N PRO A 79 -5.22 11.17 -1.79
CA PRO A 79 -5.28 12.52 -2.37
C PRO A 79 -4.95 12.53 -3.86
N LEU A 80 -5.48 13.55 -4.56
CA LEU A 80 -5.16 13.84 -5.96
C LEU A 80 -3.71 14.31 -6.12
N TYR A 81 -3.06 13.88 -7.18
CA TYR A 81 -1.72 14.31 -7.55
C TYR A 81 -1.79 15.56 -8.43
N LEU A 82 -1.66 16.73 -7.79
CA LEU A 82 -1.84 18.03 -8.46
C LEU A 82 -0.67 18.45 -9.37
N ALA A 83 0.48 17.78 -9.27
CA ALA A 83 1.66 18.09 -10.06
C ALA A 83 1.72 17.38 -11.43
N GLY A 84 0.71 16.56 -11.76
CA GLY A 84 0.62 15.84 -13.04
C GLY A 84 -0.40 16.43 -14.00
N GLU A 85 -0.31 16.04 -15.28
CA GLU A 85 -1.26 16.44 -16.33
C GLU A 85 -2.60 15.68 -16.27
N THR A 86 -2.67 14.60 -15.49
CA THR A 86 -3.83 13.72 -15.39
C THR A 86 -4.41 13.73 -13.99
N HIS A 87 -5.74 13.60 -13.87
CA HIS A 87 -6.46 13.50 -12.61
C HIS A 87 -6.27 12.11 -11.98
N GLN A 88 -5.05 11.85 -11.50
CA GLN A 88 -4.69 10.63 -10.81
C GLN A 88 -4.53 10.88 -9.32
N HIS A 89 -4.74 9.84 -8.53
CA HIS A 89 -4.45 9.84 -7.11
C HIS A 89 -3.06 9.28 -6.88
N TYR A 90 -2.46 9.55 -5.72
CA TYR A 90 -1.11 9.07 -5.42
C TYR A 90 -0.98 8.44 -4.05
N GLY A 91 -0.07 7.47 -3.96
CA GLY A 91 0.32 6.83 -2.70
C GLY A 91 1.81 6.52 -2.68
N ILE A 92 2.26 6.00 -1.54
CA ILE A 92 3.67 5.70 -1.32
C ILE A 92 3.89 4.19 -1.48
N PRO A 93 4.67 3.77 -2.48
CA PRO A 93 4.86 2.36 -2.76
C PRO A 93 5.92 1.73 -1.87
N HIS A 94 5.61 0.56 -1.32
CA HIS A 94 6.53 -0.30 -0.59
C HIS A 94 6.52 -1.73 -1.17
N GLY A 95 7.62 -2.42 -0.95
CA GLY A 95 7.78 -3.83 -1.27
C GLY A 95 8.55 -4.52 -0.15
N PHE A 96 8.12 -5.72 0.22
CA PHE A 96 8.72 -6.51 1.29
C PHE A 96 9.27 -7.82 0.76
N SER A 97 10.41 -8.26 1.28
CA SER A 97 11.04 -9.53 0.88
C SER A 97 10.52 -10.75 1.65
N SER A 98 9.78 -10.54 2.75
CA SER A 98 9.21 -11.62 3.56
C SER A 98 7.89 -11.19 4.21
N ARG A 99 7.03 -12.18 4.52
CA ARG A 99 5.75 -11.95 5.21
C ARG A 99 5.96 -11.36 6.61
N VAL A 100 6.97 -11.84 7.33
CA VAL A 100 7.30 -11.35 8.67
C VAL A 100 7.69 -9.87 8.65
N ALA A 101 8.45 -9.41 7.64
CA ALA A 101 8.79 -8.00 7.50
C ALA A 101 7.54 -7.14 7.25
N LEU A 102 6.63 -7.61 6.38
CA LEU A 102 5.36 -6.92 6.15
C LEU A 102 4.48 -6.91 7.41
N GLU A 103 4.35 -8.02 8.14
CA GLU A 103 3.58 -8.09 9.38
C GLU A 103 4.10 -7.10 10.43
N ARG A 104 5.43 -7.05 10.64
CA ARG A 104 6.06 -6.08 11.55
C ARG A 104 5.83 -4.65 11.10
N TYR A 105 5.94 -4.37 9.81
CA TYR A 105 5.67 -3.06 9.25
C TYR A 105 4.22 -2.62 9.48
N LEU A 106 3.25 -3.50 9.20
CA LEU A 106 1.82 -3.21 9.44
C LEU A 106 1.52 -3.00 10.93
N SER A 107 2.15 -3.78 11.81
CA SER A 107 2.03 -3.61 13.26
C SER A 107 2.61 -2.28 13.72
N GLY A 108 3.78 -1.87 13.23
CA GLY A 108 4.39 -0.60 13.62
C GLY A 108 3.65 0.61 13.06
N LEU A 109 3.13 0.51 11.84
CA LEU A 109 2.47 1.62 11.15
C LEU A 109 1.05 1.85 11.66
N PHE A 110 0.30 0.76 11.86
CA PHE A 110 -1.14 0.79 12.11
C PHE A 110 -1.56 0.17 13.46
N GLY A 111 -0.63 -0.36 14.25
CA GLY A 111 -0.95 -0.93 15.57
C GLY A 111 -1.57 0.10 16.51
N GLU A 112 -2.42 -0.39 17.41
CA GLU A 112 -2.94 0.41 18.52
C GLU A 112 -1.78 0.69 19.49
N HIS A 113 -1.62 1.95 19.87
CA HIS A 113 -0.75 2.35 20.99
C HIS A 113 -1.54 2.23 22.28
#